data_AF-A0A453LZR7-F1
#
_entry.id   AF-A0A453LZR7-F1
#
_cell.length_a   1.000
_cell.length_b   1.000
_cell.length_c   1.000
_cell.angle_alpha   90.00
_cell.angle_beta   90.00
_cell.angle_gamma   90.00
#
_symmetry.space_group_name_H-M   'P 1'
#
loop_
_entity.id
_entity.type
_entity.pdbx_description
1 polymer ?
#
loop_
_entity_poly.entity_id
_entity_poly.type
_entity_poly.pdbx_seq_one_letter_code
_entity_poly.pdbx_strand_id
1 'polypeptide(L)'
;MANLPPSLAAGPSFGAPSPPPLPPPSGSSAAAPPAGGRDRKMVSAEQLVLDLCDPELRENALLELSKKREIFQDLAPLLWHSFGTVAALLQEIVSIYPSLSPPTLSPVASNRVCNALALLQCVASHPDTRIPFLNVAVVNN
;
A
#
# COMPACT_ATOMS: atom_id res chain seq x y z
N MET A 1 -63.92 -0.89 -10.23
CA MET A 1 -63.90 -1.83 -9.07
C MET A 1 -62.64 -1.53 -8.28
N ALA A 2 -62.73 -0.85 -7.11
CA ALA A 2 -62.94 -1.43 -5.77
C ALA A 2 -61.78 -2.38 -5.39
N ASN A 3 -60.99 -2.19 -4.33
CA ASN A 3 -61.37 -1.86 -2.95
C ASN A 3 -60.14 -1.36 -2.13
N LEU A 4 -60.36 -0.46 -1.17
CA LEU A 4 -59.46 0.03 -0.09
C LEU A 4 -59.69 -0.82 1.20
N PRO A 5 -59.40 -0.38 2.45
CA PRO A 5 -58.14 -0.22 3.23
C PRO A 5 -58.25 -1.13 4.52
N PRO A 6 -57.83 -0.81 5.79
CA PRO A 6 -56.93 0.20 6.39
C PRO A 6 -55.96 -0.30 7.50
N SER A 7 -55.10 0.63 7.95
CA SER A 7 -54.37 0.66 9.24
C SER A 7 -55.28 0.61 10.48
N LEU A 8 -54.74 0.13 11.63
CA LEU A 8 -55.02 0.44 13.06
C LEU A 8 -54.62 -0.79 13.92
N ALA A 9 -54.04 -0.75 15.13
CA ALA A 9 -53.96 0.27 16.18
C ALA A 9 -52.95 -0.13 17.28
N ALA A 10 -52.56 0.89 18.07
CA ALA A 10 -52.35 0.89 19.53
C ALA A 10 -51.16 0.10 20.12
N GLY A 11 -50.34 0.63 21.05
CA GLY A 11 -50.51 1.81 21.91
C GLY A 11 -49.25 2.12 22.76
N PRO A 12 -49.37 3.01 23.78
CA PRO A 12 -48.27 3.85 24.30
C PRO A 12 -47.84 3.55 25.76
N SER A 13 -46.66 4.02 26.18
CA SER A 13 -46.34 4.53 27.55
C SER A 13 -44.83 4.84 27.67
N PHE A 14 -44.40 6.06 28.00
CA PHE A 14 -44.41 6.74 29.30
C PHE A 14 -43.27 6.30 30.24
N GLY A 15 -42.39 7.23 30.63
CA GLY A 15 -41.75 7.19 31.95
C GLY A 15 -40.21 7.14 32.04
N ALA A 16 -39.62 8.33 32.18
CA ALA A 16 -38.54 8.69 33.12
C ALA A 16 -37.05 8.33 32.86
N PRO A 17 -36.10 9.20 33.30
CA PRO A 17 -34.63 9.03 33.20
C PRO A 17 -34.01 8.47 34.49
N SER A 18 -32.85 7.79 34.41
CA SER A 18 -32.06 7.35 35.60
C SER A 18 -30.57 7.15 35.23
N PRO A 19 -29.61 7.13 36.18
CA PRO A 19 -28.56 8.14 36.37
C PRO A 19 -27.13 7.67 35.92
N PRO A 20 -26.10 8.53 35.96
CA PRO A 20 -24.72 8.11 35.67
C PRO A 20 -24.09 7.40 36.88
N PRO A 21 -23.26 6.35 36.68
CA PRO A 21 -22.38 5.85 37.73
C PRO A 21 -21.09 6.69 37.84
N LEU A 22 -20.73 6.99 39.09
CA LEU A 22 -19.52 7.66 39.58
C LEU A 22 -18.22 6.86 39.32
N PRO A 23 -17.02 7.48 39.39
CA PRO A 23 -15.74 6.80 39.15
C PRO A 23 -15.18 6.13 40.41
N PRO A 24 -14.39 5.04 40.28
CA PRO A 24 -13.44 4.60 41.31
C PRO A 24 -12.00 5.08 41.05
N PRO A 25 -11.12 5.03 42.06
CA PRO A 25 -9.94 5.90 42.19
C PRO A 25 -8.66 5.33 41.60
N SER A 26 -7.66 6.22 41.48
CA SER A 26 -6.25 5.94 41.21
C SER A 26 -5.72 4.67 41.87
N GLY A 27 -5.11 3.82 41.06
CA GLY A 27 -4.22 2.74 41.47
C GLY A 27 -3.10 2.61 40.45
N SER A 28 -2.03 3.37 40.63
CA SER A 28 -0.78 3.17 39.90
C SER A 28 -0.24 1.77 40.19
N SER A 29 -0.28 0.88 39.21
CA SER A 29 0.54 -0.31 39.19
C SER A 29 1.14 -0.44 37.79
N ALA A 30 2.37 0.04 37.67
CA ALA A 30 3.20 -0.08 36.49
C ALA A 30 3.58 -1.55 36.32
N ALA A 31 2.78 -2.29 35.55
CA ALA A 31 3.20 -3.56 34.96
C ALA A 31 3.72 -3.26 33.55
N ALA A 32 5.05 -3.33 33.41
CA ALA A 32 5.75 -3.18 32.14
C ALA A 32 5.17 -4.13 31.06
N PRO A 33 4.95 -3.66 29.82
CA PRO A 33 4.74 -4.58 28.72
C PRO A 33 6.08 -5.25 28.36
N PRO A 34 6.09 -6.55 28.04
CA PRO A 34 7.28 -7.22 27.55
C PRO A 34 7.66 -6.66 26.17
N ALA A 35 8.78 -5.97 26.12
CA ALA A 35 9.52 -5.75 24.89
C ALA A 35 10.12 -7.09 24.44
N GLY A 36 9.88 -7.48 23.18
CA GLY A 36 10.59 -8.61 22.56
C GLY A 36 9.67 -9.64 21.92
N GLY A 37 8.97 -9.22 20.87
CA GLY A 37 8.20 -10.11 20.01
C GLY A 37 7.82 -9.43 18.70
N ARG A 38 8.79 -8.76 18.05
CA ARG A 38 8.63 -8.26 16.68
C ARG A 38 9.26 -9.21 15.65
N ASP A 39 9.50 -10.45 16.06
CA ASP A 39 10.08 -11.52 15.27
C ASP A 39 9.02 -12.20 14.41
N ARG A 40 8.37 -11.42 13.55
CA ARG A 40 7.62 -11.94 12.41
C ARG A 40 8.09 -11.24 11.16
N LYS A 41 9.41 -11.35 10.94
CA LYS A 41 10.14 -11.15 9.68
C LYS A 41 9.40 -10.21 8.72
N MET A 42 9.17 -8.96 9.14
CA MET A 42 8.90 -7.90 8.20
C MET A 42 10.21 -7.77 7.45
N VAL A 43 10.28 -8.36 6.26
CA VAL A 43 11.33 -8.00 5.31
C VAL A 43 11.21 -6.48 5.16
N SER A 44 12.16 -5.76 5.73
CA SER A 44 12.19 -4.30 5.70
C SER A 44 12.15 -3.85 4.25
N ALA A 45 11.47 -2.75 3.95
CA ALA A 45 11.38 -2.21 2.60
C ALA A 45 12.78 -2.06 1.95
N GLU A 46 13.78 -1.67 2.74
CA GLU A 46 15.19 -1.61 2.35
C GLU A 46 15.74 -2.94 1.81
N GLN A 47 15.42 -4.06 2.46
CA GLN A 47 15.85 -5.39 2.02
C GLN A 47 15.16 -5.78 0.71
N LEU A 48 13.86 -5.49 0.57
CA LEU A 48 13.15 -5.71 -0.70
C LEU A 48 13.72 -4.84 -1.83
N VAL A 49 14.23 -3.66 -1.51
CA VAL A 49 14.89 -2.78 -2.49
C VAL A 49 16.27 -3.30 -2.87
N LEU A 50 17.01 -3.92 -1.94
CA LEU A 50 18.23 -4.65 -2.29
C LEU A 50 17.90 -5.86 -3.18
N ASP A 51 16.87 -6.64 -2.84
CA ASP A 51 16.42 -7.79 -3.63
C ASP A 51 15.92 -7.39 -5.04
N LEU A 52 15.52 -6.12 -5.26
CA LEU A 52 15.20 -5.60 -6.59
C LEU A 52 16.43 -5.53 -7.51
N CYS A 53 17.63 -5.33 -6.95
CA CYS A 53 18.86 -5.31 -7.73
C CYS A 53 19.16 -6.71 -8.29
N ASP A 54 18.89 -7.76 -7.51
CA ASP A 54 19.13 -9.15 -7.90
C ASP A 54 18.07 -9.67 -8.90
N PRO A 55 18.45 -10.07 -10.13
CA PRO A 55 17.49 -10.46 -11.16
C PRO A 55 16.64 -11.69 -10.78
N GLU A 56 17.17 -12.59 -9.95
CA GLU A 56 16.46 -13.81 -9.50
C GLU A 56 15.40 -13.50 -8.43
N LEU A 57 15.63 -12.49 -7.58
CA LEU A 57 14.73 -12.11 -6.49
C LEU A 57 13.78 -10.98 -6.89
N ARG A 58 14.12 -10.22 -7.94
CA ARG A 58 13.41 -9.03 -8.40
C ARG A 58 11.93 -9.27 -8.63
N GLU A 59 11.53 -10.40 -9.20
CA GLU A 59 10.10 -10.68 -9.45
C GLU A 59 9.30 -10.76 -8.15
N ASN A 60 9.83 -11.45 -7.14
CA ASN A 60 9.18 -11.57 -5.84
C ASN A 60 9.22 -10.23 -5.07
N ALA A 61 10.35 -9.52 -5.14
CA ALA A 61 10.51 -8.20 -4.54
C ALA A 61 9.52 -7.18 -5.12
N LEU A 62 9.34 -7.15 -6.44
CA LEU A 62 8.34 -6.29 -7.11
C LEU A 62 6.92 -6.55 -6.61
N LEU A 63 6.56 -7.82 -6.44
CA LEU A 63 5.23 -8.23 -6.00
C LEU A 63 4.99 -7.92 -4.51
N GLU A 64 5.99 -8.12 -3.66
CA GLU A 64 5.94 -7.74 -2.25
C GLU A 64 5.83 -6.21 -2.09
N LEU A 65 6.64 -5.45 -2.83
CA LEU A 65 6.63 -3.99 -2.80
C LEU A 65 5.33 -3.40 -3.35
N SER A 66 4.77 -3.98 -4.42
CA SER A 66 3.51 -3.49 -5.01
C SER A 66 2.33 -3.64 -4.04
N LYS A 67 2.32 -4.69 -3.22
CA LYS A 67 1.33 -4.87 -2.13
C LYS A 67 1.56 -3.92 -0.95
N LYS A 68 2.83 -3.65 -0.64
CA LYS A 68 3.23 -2.82 0.50
C LYS A 68 3.18 -1.32 0.21
N ARG A 69 3.00 -0.91 -1.05
CA ARG A 69 2.94 0.50 -1.48
C ARG A 69 1.88 1.34 -0.76
N GLU A 70 0.77 0.74 -0.32
CA GLU A 70 -0.29 1.45 0.40
C GLU A 70 0.00 1.56 1.91
N ILE A 71 0.80 0.65 2.44
CA ILE A 71 1.12 0.56 3.87
C ILE A 71 2.30 1.47 4.21
N PHE A 72 3.25 1.61 3.30
CA PHE A 72 4.44 2.43 3.46
C PHE A 72 4.31 3.70 2.61
N GLN A 73 3.82 4.78 3.20
CA GLN A 73 3.77 6.07 2.51
C GLN A 73 5.18 6.60 2.17
N ASP A 74 6.17 6.31 3.01
CA ASP A 74 7.59 6.60 2.77
C ASP A 74 8.28 5.66 1.75
N LEU A 75 7.54 4.73 1.13
CA LEU A 75 8.14 3.82 0.16
C LEU A 75 8.64 4.55 -1.10
N ALA A 76 7.91 5.58 -1.54
CA ALA A 76 8.27 6.33 -2.74
C ALA A 76 9.62 7.06 -2.60
N PRO A 77 9.85 7.87 -1.53
CA PRO A 77 11.19 8.41 -1.22
C PRO A 77 12.26 7.33 -1.11
N LEU A 78 11.97 6.21 -0.46
CA LEU A 78 12.93 5.13 -0.27
C LEU A 78 13.34 4.50 -1.61
N LEU A 79 12.39 4.24 -2.51
CA LEU A 79 12.66 3.74 -3.86
C LEU A 79 13.46 4.74 -4.71
N TRP A 80 13.22 6.04 -4.55
CA TRP A 80 13.87 7.10 -5.33
C TRP A 80 15.30 7.38 -4.85
N HIS A 81 15.53 7.42 -3.54
CA HIS A 81 16.85 7.69 -2.96
C HIS A 81 17.75 6.45 -2.89
N SER A 82 17.20 5.25 -3.07
CA SER A 82 17.98 4.02 -3.16
C SER A 82 18.71 3.91 -4.50
N PHE A 83 19.98 3.53 -4.44
CA PHE A 83 20.84 3.43 -5.62
C PHE A 83 20.44 2.22 -6.49
N GLY A 84 20.26 2.45 -7.80
CA GLY A 84 19.99 1.38 -8.76
C GLY A 84 18.52 0.93 -8.85
N THR A 85 17.66 1.33 -7.91
CA THR A 85 16.26 0.88 -7.87
C THR A 85 15.43 1.37 -9.04
N VAL A 86 15.50 2.67 -9.36
CA VAL A 86 14.82 3.25 -10.53
C VAL A 86 15.37 2.65 -11.83
N ALA A 87 16.69 2.41 -11.90
CA ALA A 87 17.32 1.77 -13.05
C ALA A 87 16.84 0.32 -13.22
N ALA A 88 16.70 -0.44 -12.14
CA ALA A 88 16.15 -1.80 -12.16
C ALA A 88 14.69 -1.80 -12.64
N LEU A 89 13.86 -0.86 -12.18
CA LEU A 89 12.48 -0.71 -12.65
C LEU A 89 12.41 -0.37 -14.14
N LEU A 90 13.26 0.54 -14.62
CA LEU A 90 13.36 0.87 -16.05
C LEU A 90 13.85 -0.32 -16.87
N GLN A 91 14.79 -1.11 -16.35
CA GLN A 91 15.30 -2.31 -17.01
C GLN A 91 14.19 -3.33 -17.24
N GLU A 92 13.24 -3.47 -16.33
CA GLU A 92 12.07 -4.34 -16.51
C GLU A 92 11.21 -3.89 -17.69
N ILE A 93 10.98 -2.57 -17.83
CA ILE A 93 10.24 -2.01 -18.96
C ILE A 93 11.02 -2.24 -20.27
N VAL A 94 12.33 -2.00 -20.25
CA VAL A 94 13.16 -2.16 -21.45
C VAL A 94 13.24 -3.63 -21.88
N SER A 95 13.23 -4.56 -20.91
CA SER A 95 13.34 -6.00 -21.17
C SER A 95 12.21 -6.59 -22.02
N ILE A 96 11.04 -5.94 -22.05
CA ILE A 96 9.89 -6.44 -22.85
C ILE A 96 9.86 -5.93 -24.29
N TYR A 97 10.64 -4.89 -24.65
CA TYR A 97 10.65 -4.36 -26.02
C TYR A 97 10.91 -5.42 -27.10
N PRO A 98 11.84 -6.38 -26.92
CA PRO A 98 12.06 -7.46 -27.89
C PRO A 98 10.82 -8.36 -28.09
N SER A 99 9.98 -8.50 -27.07
CA SER A 99 8.77 -9.34 -27.08
C SER A 99 7.52 -8.60 -27.55
N LEU A 100 7.64 -7.30 -27.87
CA LEU A 100 6.55 -6.50 -28.45
C LEU A 100 6.48 -6.66 -29.98
N SER A 101 7.56 -7.09 -30.64
CA SER A 101 7.56 -7.35 -32.07
C SER A 101 8.49 -8.51 -32.44
N PRO A 102 7.96 -9.71 -32.74
CA PRO A 102 6.54 -10.09 -32.76
C PRO A 102 5.93 -10.13 -31.33
N PRO A 103 4.60 -9.98 -31.17
CA PRO A 103 3.93 -9.92 -29.87
C PRO A 103 3.88 -11.31 -29.22
N THR A 104 4.99 -11.73 -28.62
CA THR A 104 5.13 -12.99 -27.88
C THR A 104 5.21 -12.73 -26.38
N LEU A 105 4.46 -11.72 -25.90
CA LEU A 105 4.51 -11.27 -24.52
C LEU A 105 3.72 -12.24 -23.64
N SER A 106 4.45 -12.99 -22.80
CA SER A 106 3.86 -13.94 -21.84
C SER A 106 3.07 -13.21 -20.74
N PRO A 107 1.95 -13.77 -20.24
CA PRO A 107 1.21 -13.20 -19.12
C PRO A 107 2.07 -12.96 -17.88
N VAL A 108 3.09 -13.80 -17.64
CA VAL A 108 4.04 -13.63 -16.53
C VAL A 108 4.87 -12.37 -16.71
N ALA A 109 5.41 -12.15 -17.91
CA ALA A 109 6.20 -10.96 -18.24
C ALA A 109 5.35 -9.67 -18.15
N SER A 110 4.09 -9.74 -18.61
CA SER A 110 3.14 -8.62 -18.51
C SER A 110 2.88 -8.22 -17.06
N ASN A 111 2.58 -9.19 -16.19
CA ASN A 111 2.34 -8.94 -14.77
C ASN A 111 3.58 -8.35 -14.09
N ARG A 112 4.78 -8.84 -14.44
CA ARG A 112 6.04 -8.35 -13.88
C ARG A 112 6.27 -6.88 -14.22
N VAL A 113 6.12 -6.48 -15.49
CA VAL A 113 6.24 -5.06 -15.90
C VAL A 113 5.11 -4.22 -15.33
N CYS A 114 3.90 -4.75 -15.20
CA CYS A 114 2.79 -4.04 -14.57
C CYS A 114 3.09 -3.71 -13.10
N ASN A 115 3.67 -4.66 -12.34
CA ASN A 115 4.11 -4.40 -10.96
C ASN A 115 5.20 -3.31 -10.90
N ALA A 116 6.17 -3.32 -11.82
CA ALA A 116 7.20 -2.29 -11.91
C ALA A 116 6.61 -0.90 -12.23
N LEU A 117 5.66 -0.83 -13.18
CA LEU A 117 4.94 0.40 -13.53
C LEU A 117 4.09 0.91 -12.36
N ALA A 118 3.45 0.02 -11.61
CA ALA A 118 2.66 0.37 -10.43
C ALA A 118 3.51 1.03 -9.33
N LEU A 119 4.77 0.60 -9.19
CA LEU A 119 5.75 1.22 -8.27
C LEU A 119 6.24 2.57 -8.80
N LEU A 120 6.54 2.68 -10.09
CA LEU A 120 6.90 3.96 -10.72
C LEU A 120 5.78 5.00 -10.59
N GLN A 121 4.52 4.59 -10.76
CA GLN A 121 3.36 5.43 -10.53
C GLN A 121 3.26 5.89 -9.07
N CYS A 122 3.58 5.01 -8.12
CA CYS A 122 3.62 5.36 -6.70
C CYS A 122 4.69 6.44 -6.42
N VAL A 123 5.89 6.29 -6.98
CA VAL A 123 6.96 7.30 -6.88
C VAL A 123 6.56 8.63 -7.53
N ALA A 124 5.91 8.59 -8.70
CA ALA A 124 5.45 9.78 -9.41
C ALA A 124 4.27 10.49 -8.72
N SER A 125 3.44 9.75 -7.97
CA SER A 125 2.27 10.28 -7.26
C SER A 125 2.61 10.89 -5.89
N HIS A 126 3.76 10.57 -5.31
CA HIS A 126 4.11 11.02 -3.97
C HIS A 126 4.66 12.47 -4.00
N PRO A 127 4.18 13.39 -3.14
CA PRO A 127 4.50 14.82 -3.21
C PRO A 127 6.01 15.12 -3.10
N ASP A 128 6.74 14.41 -2.24
CA ASP A 128 8.21 14.58 -2.07
C ASP A 128 9.04 14.11 -3.27
N THR A 129 8.65 13.03 -3.95
CA THR A 129 9.41 12.48 -5.08
C THR A 129 8.88 12.94 -6.43
N ARG A 130 7.66 13.45 -6.50
CA ARG A 130 7.04 13.95 -7.75
C ARG A 130 7.86 15.07 -8.39
N ILE A 131 8.34 16.04 -7.61
CA ILE A 131 9.11 17.18 -8.14
C ILE A 131 10.47 16.73 -8.71
N PRO A 132 11.32 15.95 -8.00
CA PRO A 132 12.55 15.44 -8.58
C PRO A 132 12.31 14.44 -9.73
N PHE A 133 11.26 13.61 -9.66
CA PHE A 133 10.88 12.71 -10.76
C PHE A 133 10.52 13.49 -12.04
N LEU A 134 9.73 14.56 -11.92
CA LEU A 134 9.38 15.43 -13.04
C LEU A 134 10.58 16.24 -13.55
N ASN A 135 11.48 16.69 -12.68
CA ASN A 135 12.70 17.39 -13.12
C ASN A 135 13.64 16.51 -13.95
N VAL A 136 13.78 15.22 -13.61
CA VAL A 136 14.57 14.29 -14.44
C VAL A 136 13.92 14.07 -15.81
N ALA A 137 12.59 14.08 -15.89
CA ALA A 137 11.87 13.96 -17.16
C ALA A 137 11.88 15.24 -18.00
N VAL A 138 11.87 16.43 -17.38
CA VAL A 138 11.79 17.73 -18.06
C VAL A 138 13.15 18.31 -18.44
N VAL A 139 14.21 18.08 -17.65
CA VAL A 139 15.55 18.66 -17.93
C VAL A 139 16.28 17.94 -19.07
N ASN A 140 15.79 16.79 -19.53
CA ASN A 140 16.39 16.05 -20.64
C ASN A 140 15.74 16.31 -22.02
N ASN A 141 15.15 17.51 -22.22
CA ASN A 141 14.71 17.98 -23.56
C ASN A 141 15.36 19.31 -23.93
#